data_AF-A0AAV9SL15-F1
#
_entry.id   AF-A0AAV9SL15-F1
#
_cell.length_a   1.000
_cell.length_b   1.000
_cell.length_c   1.000
_cell.angle_alpha   90.00
_cell.angle_beta   90.00
_cell.angle_gamma   90.00
#
_symmetry.space_group_name_H-M   'P 1'
#
loop_
_entity.id
_entity.type
_entity.pdbx_description
1 polymer ?
#
loop_
_entity_poly.entity_id
_entity_poly.type
_entity_poly.pdbx_seq_one_letter_code
_entity_poly.pdbx_strand_id
1 'polypeptide(L)'
;VIEKYLQSTHAPTHCDYTMKVLDIFSVDRGGESDNFLSHLHNRTLLWHGSRLSNWVGILSRGLRVAPPEAPVTGYMFGKGIYFADMSSKSANYCFANLGNHVGLLLLSEVALGDCNELLDADYEAHKLPAGKHSTKGLGQTGPDPKNAVTLNGVTVPMGPGVKTGVFNPNGYTLLYNEFIVYNPAQTRMRYLLRIQFNYSSLW
;
A
#
# COMPACT_ATOMS: atom_id res chain seq x y z
N VAL A 1 -1.96 -10.65 14.41
CA VAL A 1 -1.82 -9.23 13.99
C VAL A 1 -2.14 -9.04 12.52
N ILE A 2 -1.40 -9.68 11.60
CA ILE A 2 -1.54 -9.51 10.14
C ILE A 2 -2.96 -9.78 9.62
N GLU A 3 -3.57 -10.91 10.00
CA GLU A 3 -4.95 -11.22 9.58
C GLU A 3 -5.95 -10.18 10.10
N LYS A 4 -5.81 -9.75 11.36
CA LYS A 4 -6.63 -8.65 11.92
C LYS A 4 -6.39 -7.35 11.15
N TYR A 5 -5.17 -7.06 10.71
CA TYR A 5 -4.87 -5.88 9.90
C TYR A 5 -5.60 -5.94 8.56
N LEU A 6 -5.56 -7.10 7.88
CA LEU A 6 -6.30 -7.34 6.63
C LEU A 6 -7.80 -7.03 6.82
N GLN A 7 -8.44 -7.64 7.84
CA GLN A 7 -9.88 -7.52 8.05
C GLN A 7 -10.30 -6.13 8.53
N SER A 8 -9.59 -5.56 9.52
CA SER A 8 -9.95 -4.25 10.09
C SER A 8 -9.79 -3.09 9.10
N THR A 9 -8.97 -3.26 8.06
CA THR A 9 -8.74 -2.25 7.02
C THR A 9 -9.37 -2.61 5.68
N HIS A 10 -10.30 -3.56 5.67
CA HIS A 10 -11.21 -3.74 4.54
C HIS A 10 -12.14 -2.54 4.48
N ALA A 11 -11.98 -1.72 3.45
CA ALA A 11 -12.68 -0.47 3.31
C ALA A 11 -14.19 -0.67 3.05
N PRO A 12 -15.09 0.07 3.72
CA PRO A 12 -16.53 -0.18 3.68
C PRO A 12 -17.17 0.08 2.30
N THR A 13 -16.53 0.86 1.43
CA THR A 13 -17.03 1.10 0.07
C THR A 13 -16.67 -0.01 -0.92
N HIS A 14 -15.79 -0.95 -0.53
CA HIS A 14 -15.43 -2.12 -1.34
C HIS A 14 -16.25 -3.34 -0.88
N CYS A 15 -17.56 -3.29 -1.06
CA CYS A 15 -18.52 -4.26 -0.53
C CYS A 15 -18.87 -5.39 -1.51
N ASP A 16 -18.30 -5.38 -2.72
CA ASP A 16 -18.50 -6.38 -3.77
C ASP A 16 -17.81 -7.72 -3.46
N TYR A 17 -16.84 -7.74 -2.54
CA TYR A 17 -16.17 -8.95 -2.08
C TYR A 17 -15.75 -8.88 -0.60
N THR A 18 -15.50 -10.06 -0.03
CA THR A 18 -14.74 -10.22 1.21
C THR A 18 -13.40 -10.89 0.93
N MET A 19 -12.46 -10.82 1.87
CA MET A 19 -11.15 -11.47 1.75
C MET A 19 -10.96 -12.50 2.88
N LYS A 20 -10.54 -13.71 2.52
CA LYS A 20 -10.13 -14.76 3.46
C LYS A 20 -8.63 -15.03 3.31
N VAL A 21 -7.91 -15.07 4.42
CA VAL A 21 -6.51 -15.51 4.41
C VAL A 21 -6.47 -17.03 4.19
N LEU A 22 -5.68 -17.47 3.21
CA LEU A 22 -5.37 -18.88 3.00
C LEU A 22 -4.03 -19.21 3.65
N ASP A 23 -3.00 -18.44 3.32
CA ASP A 23 -1.64 -18.62 3.85
C ASP A 23 -0.98 -17.26 4.11
N ILE A 24 -0.02 -17.24 5.04
CA ILE A 24 0.86 -16.11 5.29
C ILE A 24 2.30 -16.62 5.26
N PHE A 25 3.12 -16.04 4.39
CA PHE A 25 4.54 -16.33 4.26
C PHE A 25 5.35 -15.16 4.82
N SER A 26 6.40 -15.44 5.58
CA SER A 26 7.44 -14.45 5.84
C SER A 26 8.32 -14.30 4.60
N VAL A 27 8.67 -13.06 4.26
CA VAL A 27 9.53 -12.74 3.12
C VAL A 27 10.82 -12.15 3.65
N ASP A 28 11.94 -12.75 3.25
CA ASP A 28 13.28 -12.21 3.48
C ASP A 28 14.07 -12.34 2.18
N ARG A 29 14.10 -11.26 1.40
CA ARG A 29 14.78 -11.23 0.11
C ARG A 29 16.24 -10.81 0.31
N GLY A 30 17.15 -11.59 -0.24
CA GLY A 30 18.58 -11.33 -0.16
C GLY A 30 18.96 -9.89 -0.55
N GLY A 31 19.75 -9.25 0.31
CA GLY A 31 20.23 -7.86 0.17
C GLY A 31 19.19 -6.78 0.45
N GLU A 32 17.90 -7.10 0.63
CA GLU A 32 16.89 -6.06 0.92
C GLU A 32 17.06 -5.50 2.32
N SER A 33 17.40 -6.34 3.30
CA SER A 33 17.68 -5.89 4.67
C SER A 33 18.90 -4.95 4.75
N ASP A 34 19.96 -5.24 3.99
CA ASP A 34 21.22 -4.49 4.05
C ASP A 34 21.10 -3.12 3.37
N ASN A 35 20.31 -3.04 2.30
CA ASN A 35 20.09 -1.80 1.55
C ASN A 35 18.96 -0.95 2.14
N PHE A 36 18.20 -1.45 3.11
CA PHE A 36 17.04 -0.75 3.64
C PHE A 36 17.45 0.51 4.42
N LEU A 37 16.80 1.65 4.13
CA LEU A 37 17.05 2.93 4.81
C LEU A 37 16.44 2.95 6.22
N SER A 38 16.92 2.07 7.10
CA SER A 38 16.41 1.85 8.45
C SER A 38 16.59 3.04 9.40
N HIS A 39 17.46 3.99 9.04
CA HIS A 39 17.68 5.24 9.79
C HIS A 39 16.55 6.26 9.63
N LEU A 40 15.71 6.14 8.59
CA LEU A 40 14.54 7.00 8.43
C LEU A 40 13.46 6.62 9.46
N HIS A 41 12.84 7.64 10.06
CA HIS A 41 11.68 7.46 10.94
C HIS A 41 10.41 7.10 10.15
N ASN A 42 9.29 6.98 10.85
CA ASN A 42 7.98 6.69 10.25
C ASN A 42 7.99 5.40 9.41
N ARG A 43 8.54 4.33 10.00
CA ARG A 43 8.55 2.99 9.41
C ARG A 43 7.18 2.36 9.62
N THR A 44 6.45 2.18 8.53
CA THR A 44 5.07 1.71 8.54
C THR A 44 4.92 0.47 7.67
N LEU A 45 4.17 -0.52 8.17
CA LEU A 45 3.87 -1.75 7.44
C LEU A 45 2.66 -1.48 6.54
N LEU A 46 2.88 -1.44 5.22
CA LEU A 46 1.86 -1.03 4.25
C LEU A 46 1.59 -2.10 3.18
N TRP A 47 0.39 -2.04 2.62
CA TRP A 47 -0.12 -2.97 1.63
C TRP A 47 0.32 -2.61 0.20
N HIS A 48 0.69 -3.63 -0.57
CA HIS A 48 0.88 -3.56 -2.01
C HIS A 48 0.16 -4.74 -2.68
N GLY A 49 -0.63 -4.45 -3.72
CA GLY A 49 -1.33 -5.45 -4.51
C GLY A 49 -0.92 -5.37 -5.97
N SER A 50 -0.89 -6.53 -6.64
CA SER A 50 -0.50 -6.62 -8.04
C SER A 50 -1.12 -7.85 -8.69
N ARG A 51 -1.23 -7.83 -10.02
CA ARG A 51 -1.68 -8.97 -10.83
C ARG A 51 -0.81 -10.20 -10.56
N LEU A 52 -1.43 -11.38 -10.61
CA LEU A 52 -0.74 -12.65 -10.31
C LEU A 52 0.53 -12.85 -11.17
N SER A 53 0.51 -12.42 -12.42
CA SER A 53 1.63 -12.46 -13.38
C SER A 53 2.88 -11.70 -12.93
N ASN A 54 2.76 -10.73 -12.02
CA ASN A 54 3.87 -9.84 -11.66
C ASN A 54 4.71 -10.37 -10.49
N TRP A 55 4.20 -11.32 -9.71
CA TRP A 55 4.82 -11.71 -8.43
C TRP A 55 6.16 -12.40 -8.58
N VAL A 56 6.39 -13.17 -9.65
CA VAL A 56 7.72 -13.73 -9.94
C VAL A 56 8.74 -12.61 -10.10
N GLY A 57 8.38 -11.53 -10.81
CA GLY A 57 9.24 -10.36 -10.98
C GLY A 57 9.47 -9.60 -9.67
N ILE A 58 8.42 -9.36 -8.90
CA ILE A 58 8.49 -8.66 -7.61
C ILE A 58 9.37 -9.43 -6.62
N LEU A 59 9.15 -10.73 -6.46
CA LEU A 59 9.90 -11.54 -5.49
C LEU A 59 11.36 -11.74 -5.90
N SER A 60 11.64 -11.88 -7.19
CA SER A 60 13.02 -12.07 -7.68
C SER A 60 13.84 -10.78 -7.71
N ARG A 61 13.21 -9.63 -7.94
CA ARG A 61 13.92 -8.37 -8.23
C ARG A 61 13.55 -7.19 -7.33
N GLY A 62 12.64 -7.38 -6.38
CA GLY A 62 12.08 -6.33 -5.55
C GLY A 62 11.03 -5.48 -6.25
N LEU A 63 10.35 -4.63 -5.47
CA LEU A 63 9.50 -3.56 -6.00
C LEU A 63 10.37 -2.51 -6.69
N ARG A 64 9.91 -2.01 -7.84
CA ARG A 64 10.68 -1.09 -8.69
C ARG A 64 9.86 0.15 -8.97
N VAL A 65 10.55 1.28 -9.01
CA VAL A 65 9.99 2.49 -9.59
C VAL A 65 9.71 2.23 -11.07
N ALA A 66 8.57 2.69 -11.54
CA ALA A 66 8.19 2.58 -12.94
C ALA A 66 9.27 3.20 -13.84
N PRO A 67 9.67 2.54 -14.93
CA PRO A 67 10.75 3.06 -15.74
C PRO A 67 10.29 4.29 -16.56
N PRO A 68 11.20 5.14 -17.05
CA PRO A 68 10.87 6.39 -17.74
C PRO A 68 9.97 6.23 -18.97
N GLU A 69 10.04 5.08 -19.65
CA GLU A 69 9.24 4.73 -20.82
C GLU A 69 7.81 4.28 -20.50
N ALA A 70 7.50 3.94 -19.24
CA ALA A 70 6.13 3.55 -18.86
C ALA A 70 5.17 4.74 -19.04
N PRO A 71 3.96 4.54 -19.62
CA PRO A 71 2.95 5.58 -19.75
C PRO A 71 2.70 6.30 -18.42
N VAL A 72 2.58 7.62 -18.43
CA VAL A 72 2.31 8.43 -17.22
C VAL A 72 0.90 8.13 -16.66
N THR A 73 -0.01 7.66 -17.51
CA THR A 73 -1.38 7.28 -17.15
C THR A 73 -1.38 6.19 -16.07
N GLY A 74 -1.87 6.52 -14.87
CA GLY A 74 -1.94 5.62 -13.72
C GLY A 74 -1.01 5.96 -12.56
N TYR A 75 -0.15 6.98 -12.69
CA TYR A 75 0.76 7.45 -11.63
C TYR A 75 0.32 8.81 -11.09
N MET A 76 -0.71 8.85 -10.24
CA MET A 76 -1.29 10.09 -9.69
C MET A 76 -0.27 10.96 -8.94
N PHE A 77 0.81 10.37 -8.43
CA PHE A 77 1.85 11.03 -7.63
C PHE A 77 3.25 10.80 -8.21
N GLY A 78 3.34 10.71 -9.54
CA GLY A 78 4.59 10.47 -10.25
C GLY A 78 5.09 9.03 -10.17
N LYS A 79 6.23 8.76 -10.81
CA LYS A 79 6.79 7.40 -10.89
C LYS A 79 7.46 7.03 -9.57
N GLY A 80 6.79 6.20 -8.79
CA GLY A 80 7.26 5.69 -7.51
C GLY A 80 6.71 4.30 -7.21
N ILE A 81 6.93 3.82 -5.99
CA ILE A 81 6.39 2.56 -5.47
C ILE A 81 5.21 2.92 -4.57
N TYR A 82 4.02 2.43 -4.94
CA TYR A 82 2.75 2.79 -4.34
C TYR A 82 2.31 1.77 -3.29
N PHE A 83 1.82 2.28 -2.18
CA PHE A 83 1.30 1.51 -1.06
C PHE A 83 0.00 2.12 -0.51
N ALA A 84 -0.78 1.31 0.20
CA ALA A 84 -1.96 1.77 0.94
C ALA A 84 -1.93 1.27 2.39
N ASP A 85 -2.60 2.00 3.27
CA ASP A 85 -2.88 1.57 4.65
C ASP A 85 -4.21 0.80 4.77
N MET A 86 -5.06 0.88 3.74
CA MET A 86 -6.31 0.14 3.59
C MET A 86 -6.11 -1.11 2.71
N SER A 87 -6.39 -2.29 3.26
CA SER A 87 -6.11 -3.56 2.59
C SER A 87 -6.86 -3.73 1.27
N SER A 88 -8.17 -3.45 1.24
CA SER A 88 -8.99 -3.64 0.04
C SER A 88 -8.68 -2.64 -1.07
N LYS A 89 -8.08 -1.48 -0.75
CA LYS A 89 -7.55 -0.57 -1.78
C LYS A 89 -6.42 -1.23 -2.56
N SER A 90 -5.43 -1.81 -1.88
CA SER A 90 -4.38 -2.58 -2.54
C SER A 90 -4.93 -3.85 -3.21
N ALA A 91 -5.90 -4.51 -2.59
CA ALA A 91 -6.50 -5.74 -3.14
C ALA A 91 -7.18 -5.53 -4.49
N ASN A 92 -7.75 -4.36 -4.77
CA ASN A 92 -8.30 -4.03 -6.08
C ASN A 92 -7.24 -4.08 -7.20
N TYR A 93 -5.96 -3.87 -6.89
CA TYR A 93 -4.86 -4.00 -7.86
C TYR A 93 -4.41 -5.46 -8.10
N CYS A 94 -5.01 -6.43 -7.42
CA CYS A 94 -4.80 -7.85 -7.72
C CYS A 94 -5.55 -8.31 -8.97
N PHE A 95 -6.59 -7.58 -9.40
CA PHE A 95 -7.48 -7.94 -10.52
C PHE A 95 -8.04 -9.38 -10.41
N ALA A 96 -8.35 -9.81 -9.18
CA ALA A 96 -9.08 -11.05 -8.95
C ALA A 96 -10.52 -10.96 -9.52
N ASN A 97 -11.14 -12.10 -9.76
CA ASN A 97 -12.51 -12.21 -10.25
C ASN A 97 -13.08 -13.60 -9.92
N LEU A 98 -14.34 -13.86 -10.26
CA LEU A 98 -15.00 -15.15 -9.99
C LEU A 98 -14.24 -16.37 -10.55
N GLY A 99 -13.65 -16.25 -11.75
CA GLY A 99 -12.88 -17.32 -12.38
C GLY A 99 -11.46 -17.47 -11.83
N ASN A 100 -10.87 -16.39 -11.31
CA ASN A 100 -9.55 -16.39 -10.67
C ASN A 100 -9.60 -15.57 -9.37
N HIS A 101 -10.06 -16.25 -8.31
CA HIS A 101 -10.44 -15.63 -7.04
C HIS A 101 -9.35 -15.79 -5.96
N VAL A 102 -8.15 -16.23 -6.33
CA VAL A 102 -6.99 -16.27 -5.43
C VAL A 102 -5.96 -15.25 -5.89
N GLY A 103 -5.55 -14.39 -4.98
CA GLY A 103 -4.53 -13.37 -5.22
C GLY A 103 -3.50 -13.33 -4.11
N LEU A 104 -2.51 -12.45 -4.31
CA LEU A 104 -1.45 -12.21 -3.34
C LEU A 104 -1.49 -10.74 -2.91
N LEU A 105 -1.27 -10.50 -1.62
CA LEU A 105 -1.04 -9.18 -1.06
C LEU A 105 0.30 -9.16 -0.35
N LEU A 106 1.08 -8.11 -0.57
CA LEU A 106 2.37 -7.91 0.04
C LEU A 106 2.27 -6.87 1.14
N LEU A 107 2.83 -7.19 2.31
CA LEU A 107 3.15 -6.23 3.35
C LEU A 107 4.65 -5.92 3.31
N SER A 108 4.97 -4.65 3.14
CA SER A 108 6.34 -4.16 3.19
C SER A 108 6.49 -3.18 4.35
N GLU A 109 7.62 -3.25 5.04
CA GLU A 109 8.09 -2.16 5.90
C GLU A 109 8.55 -1.03 4.99
N VAL A 110 7.89 0.12 5.10
CA VAL A 110 8.15 1.29 4.27
C VAL A 110 8.69 2.41 5.15
N ALA A 111 9.91 2.85 4.87
CA ALA A 111 10.58 3.95 5.54
C ALA A 111 10.13 5.28 4.93
N LEU A 112 9.00 5.81 5.43
CA LEU A 112 8.38 7.00 4.87
C LEU A 112 9.13 8.29 5.22
N GLY A 113 9.79 8.35 6.39
CA GLY A 113 10.32 9.61 6.92
C GLY A 113 9.22 10.69 6.97
N ASP A 114 9.63 11.93 6.66
CA ASP A 114 8.69 13.04 6.51
C ASP A 114 7.98 13.02 5.15
N CYS A 115 6.67 12.86 5.17
CA CYS A 115 5.82 12.87 3.97
C CYS A 115 5.57 14.30 3.45
N ASN A 116 5.59 14.46 2.14
CA ASN A 116 4.92 15.54 1.42
C ASN A 116 3.43 15.17 1.30
N GLU A 117 2.55 15.88 2.00
CA GLU A 117 1.11 15.57 2.00
C GLU A 117 0.40 16.34 0.88
N LEU A 118 -0.34 15.64 0.03
CA LEU A 118 -1.01 16.20 -1.13
C LEU A 118 -2.50 15.87 -1.12
N LEU A 119 -3.34 16.86 -1.47
CA LEU A 119 -4.79 16.73 -1.57
C LEU A 119 -5.27 16.29 -2.95
N ASP A 120 -4.49 16.58 -3.99
CA ASP A 120 -4.80 16.31 -5.39
C ASP A 120 -3.61 15.64 -6.07
N ALA A 121 -3.88 15.02 -7.22
CA ALA A 121 -2.86 14.37 -8.02
C ALA A 121 -1.80 15.39 -8.48
N ASP A 122 -0.53 14.98 -8.41
CA ASP A 122 0.62 15.72 -8.90
C ASP A 122 1.60 14.75 -9.54
N TYR A 123 1.64 14.76 -10.88
CA TYR A 123 2.52 13.90 -11.67
C TYR A 123 4.02 14.19 -11.41
N GLU A 124 4.33 15.37 -10.87
CA GLU A 124 5.68 15.80 -10.51
C GLU A 124 5.98 15.60 -9.02
N ALA A 125 5.11 14.93 -8.24
CA ALA A 125 5.30 14.73 -6.79
C ALA A 125 6.58 13.95 -6.41
N HIS A 126 7.24 13.32 -7.37
CA HIS A 126 8.57 12.74 -7.20
C HIS A 126 9.66 13.80 -6.94
N LYS A 127 9.42 15.06 -7.31
CA LYS A 127 10.24 16.22 -6.96
C LYS A 127 9.90 16.67 -5.54
N LEU A 128 10.34 15.87 -4.57
CA LEU A 128 10.07 16.09 -3.16
C LEU A 128 10.63 17.45 -2.69
N PRO A 129 9.86 18.22 -1.89
CA PRO A 129 10.38 19.40 -1.20
C PRO A 129 11.55 19.05 -0.28
N ALA A 130 12.40 20.04 0.01
CA ALA A 130 13.54 19.85 0.91
C ALA A 130 13.11 19.26 2.25
N GLY A 131 13.79 18.19 2.69
CA GLY A 131 13.50 17.48 3.93
C GLY A 131 12.34 16.47 3.86
N LYS A 132 11.68 16.31 2.71
CA LYS A 132 10.67 15.26 2.50
C LYS A 132 11.29 14.02 1.86
N HIS A 133 10.74 12.85 2.18
CA HIS A 133 11.29 11.55 1.77
C HIS A 133 10.27 10.68 1.02
N SER A 134 8.98 10.98 1.15
CA SER A 134 7.89 10.26 0.49
C SER A 134 6.73 11.21 0.22
N THR A 135 5.78 10.78 -0.62
CA THR A 135 4.51 11.47 -0.82
C THR A 135 3.39 10.70 -0.13
N LYS A 136 2.46 11.43 0.47
CA LYS A 136 1.22 10.90 1.04
C LYS A 136 0.03 11.60 0.40
N GLY A 137 -0.67 10.88 -0.47
CA GLY A 137 -1.99 11.32 -0.96
C GLY A 137 -3.00 11.20 0.17
N LEU A 138 -3.60 12.33 0.58
CA LEU A 138 -4.52 12.39 1.71
C LEU A 138 -5.92 11.92 1.31
N GLY A 139 -6.38 10.84 1.94
CA GLY A 139 -7.72 10.30 1.75
C GLY A 139 -8.72 10.80 2.78
N GLN A 140 -10.01 10.80 2.42
CA GLN A 140 -11.13 11.09 3.31
C GLN A 140 -11.30 10.03 4.42
N THR A 141 -10.72 8.85 4.24
CA THR A 141 -10.80 7.74 5.17
C THR A 141 -9.44 7.07 5.31
N GLY A 142 -9.05 6.76 6.54
CA GLY A 142 -7.82 6.02 6.87
C GLY A 142 -8.00 5.30 8.19
N PRO A 143 -7.07 4.40 8.57
CA PRO A 143 -7.15 3.70 9.84
C PRO A 143 -7.14 4.68 11.03
N ASP A 144 -7.89 4.38 12.10
CA ASP A 144 -7.84 5.19 13.31
C ASP A 144 -6.45 5.12 13.96
N PRO A 145 -5.70 6.24 14.08
CA PRO A 145 -4.37 6.24 14.66
C PRO A 145 -4.30 5.68 16.08
N LYS A 146 -5.41 5.73 16.83
CA LYS A 146 -5.49 5.19 18.21
C LYS A 146 -5.36 3.66 18.26
N ASN A 147 -5.67 2.99 17.15
CA ASN A 147 -5.60 1.53 17.05
C ASN A 147 -4.26 1.03 16.51
N ALA A 148 -3.33 1.94 16.15
CA ALA A 148 -2.02 1.56 15.66
C ALA A 148 -1.29 0.66 16.68
N VAL A 149 -0.70 -0.42 16.19
CA VAL A 149 0.13 -1.34 16.99
C VAL A 149 1.54 -1.38 16.43
N THR A 150 2.48 -1.90 17.20
CA THR A 150 3.85 -2.14 16.73
C THR A 150 4.07 -3.63 16.50
N LEU A 151 4.68 -3.99 15.38
CA LEU A 151 5.14 -5.34 15.08
C LEU A 151 6.60 -5.28 14.67
N ASN A 152 7.51 -5.89 15.46
CA ASN A 152 8.95 -5.88 15.22
C ASN A 152 9.55 -4.47 15.03
N GLY A 153 9.07 -3.48 15.79
CA GLY A 153 9.54 -2.10 15.71
C GLY A 153 8.97 -1.28 14.54
N VAL A 154 7.98 -1.82 13.82
CA VAL A 154 7.30 -1.18 12.69
C VAL A 154 5.85 -0.87 13.06
N THR A 155 5.36 0.31 12.70
CA THR A 155 3.97 0.72 12.91
C THR A 155 3.04 -0.08 11.99
N VAL A 156 1.96 -0.63 12.54
CA VAL A 156 0.88 -1.29 11.80
C VAL A 156 -0.41 -0.48 12.01
N PRO A 157 -0.91 0.26 11.00
CA PRO A 157 -2.05 1.15 11.15
C PRO A 157 -3.36 0.35 11.10
N MET A 158 -3.76 -0.22 12.24
CA MET A 158 -4.95 -1.05 12.35
C MET A 158 -6.24 -0.23 12.16
N GLY A 159 -7.24 -0.84 11.54
CA GLY A 159 -8.56 -0.22 11.44
C GLY A 159 -9.37 -0.28 12.75
N PRO A 160 -10.66 0.07 12.71
CA PRO A 160 -11.45 0.38 11.51
C PRO A 160 -11.03 1.68 10.83
N GLY A 161 -11.44 1.84 9.56
CA GLY A 161 -11.31 3.11 8.85
C GLY A 161 -12.23 4.18 9.45
N VAL A 162 -11.70 5.38 9.69
CA VAL A 162 -12.41 6.54 10.21
C VAL A 162 -12.26 7.72 9.26
N LYS A 163 -13.18 8.70 9.37
CA LYS A 163 -13.06 9.95 8.62
C LYS A 163 -11.85 10.74 9.11
N THR A 164 -11.02 11.18 8.17
CA THR A 164 -9.79 11.93 8.45
C THR A 164 -10.04 13.43 8.59
N GLY A 165 -11.22 13.92 8.17
CA GLY A 165 -11.51 15.34 8.05
C GLY A 165 -10.90 16.00 6.81
N VAL A 166 -10.19 15.25 5.97
CA VAL A 166 -9.60 15.74 4.72
C VAL A 166 -10.70 16.09 3.73
N PHE A 167 -10.61 17.29 3.16
CA PHE A 167 -11.51 17.81 2.12
C PHE A 167 -10.70 18.67 1.15
N ASN A 168 -10.83 18.40 -0.15
CA ASN A 168 -10.27 19.24 -1.20
C ASN A 168 -11.35 20.23 -1.70
N PRO A 169 -11.22 21.54 -1.44
CA PRO A 169 -12.21 22.53 -1.88
C PRO A 169 -12.19 22.75 -3.41
N ASN A 170 -11.13 22.34 -4.09
CA ASN A 170 -10.88 22.67 -5.49
C ASN A 170 -11.12 21.49 -6.45
N GLY A 171 -11.58 20.34 -5.96
CA GLY A 171 -11.75 19.18 -6.82
C GLY A 171 -12.02 17.87 -6.09
N TYR A 172 -11.57 16.78 -6.71
CA TYR A 172 -11.72 15.44 -6.17
C TYR A 172 -10.87 15.27 -4.90
N THR A 173 -11.38 14.49 -3.94
CA THR A 173 -10.61 14.04 -2.78
C THR A 173 -10.49 12.52 -2.83
N LEU A 174 -9.29 11.99 -2.63
CA LEU A 174 -9.08 10.55 -2.53
C LEU A 174 -9.99 9.94 -1.46
N LEU A 175 -10.56 8.77 -1.72
CA LEU A 175 -11.34 8.05 -0.70
C LEU A 175 -10.45 7.54 0.44
N TYR A 176 -9.26 7.05 0.10
CA TYR A 176 -8.31 6.45 1.03
C TYR A 176 -6.88 6.93 0.78
N ASN A 177 -6.07 6.95 1.83
CA ASN A 177 -4.67 7.37 1.74
C ASN A 177 -3.90 6.53 0.73
N GLU A 178 -2.83 7.12 0.18
CA GLU A 178 -1.82 6.43 -0.61
C GLU A 178 -0.44 6.93 -0.22
N PHE A 179 0.53 6.04 -0.19
CA PHE A 179 1.90 6.33 0.21
C PHE A 179 2.84 5.95 -0.93
N ILE A 180 3.71 6.88 -1.31
CA ILE A 180 4.59 6.72 -2.45
C ILE A 180 6.02 7.00 -2.01
N VAL A 181 6.90 6.05 -2.25
CA VAL A 181 8.34 6.22 -2.11
C VAL A 181 9.01 6.17 -3.48
N TYR A 182 10.06 6.97 -3.64
CA TYR A 182 10.74 7.14 -4.93
C TYR A 182 12.11 6.45 -4.98
N ASN A 183 12.54 5.84 -3.86
CA ASN A 183 13.73 5.03 -3.76
C ASN A 183 13.37 3.61 -3.27
N PRO A 184 13.69 2.54 -4.03
CA PRO A 184 13.45 1.15 -3.59
C PRO A 184 14.08 0.80 -2.23
N ALA A 185 15.19 1.47 -1.85
CA ALA A 185 15.84 1.30 -0.55
C ALA A 185 14.94 1.70 0.64
N GLN A 186 13.86 2.47 0.41
CA GLN A 186 12.85 2.76 1.43
C GLN A 186 11.85 1.62 1.66
N THR A 187 11.98 0.51 0.94
CA THR A 187 11.06 -0.62 1.02
C THR A 187 11.78 -1.88 1.45
N ARG A 188 11.15 -2.63 2.37
CA ARG A 188 11.58 -3.97 2.75
C ARG A 188 10.38 -4.90 2.84
N MET A 189 10.27 -5.86 1.93
CA MET A 189 9.24 -6.90 1.97
C MET A 189 9.31 -7.70 3.28
N ARG A 190 8.15 -7.95 3.92
CA ARG A 190 8.07 -8.65 5.21
C ARG A 190 7.15 -9.85 5.18
N TYR A 191 5.97 -9.71 4.57
CA TYR A 191 4.97 -10.78 4.54
C TYR A 191 4.26 -10.82 3.19
N LEU A 192 4.02 -12.02 2.68
CA LEU A 192 3.19 -12.26 1.51
C LEU A 192 1.97 -13.07 1.95
N LEU A 193 0.78 -12.55 1.68
CA LEU A 193 -0.47 -13.20 2.02
C LEU A 193 -1.05 -13.82 0.75
N ARG A 194 -1.36 -15.11 0.80
CA ARG A 194 -2.25 -15.75 -0.18
C ARG A 194 -3.67 -15.59 0.30
N ILE A 195 -4.47 -14.86 -0.45
CA ILE A 195 -5.83 -14.52 -0.08
C ILE A 195 -6.84 -15.05 -1.10
N GLN A 196 -8.00 -15.43 -0.60
CA GLN A 196 -9.16 -15.77 -1.39
C GLN A 196 -10.13 -14.59 -1.38
N PHE A 197 -10.51 -14.12 -2.57
CA PHE A 197 -11.56 -13.13 -2.78
C PHE A 197 -12.89 -13.86 -2.89
N ASN A 198 -13.83 -13.57 -1.98
CA ASN A 198 -15.18 -14.11 -2.05
C ASN A 198 -16.10 -13.02 -2.59
N TYR A 199 -16.35 -13.04 -3.90
CA TYR A 199 -17.31 -12.15 -4.52
C TYR A 199 -18.73 -12.60 -4.18
N SER A 200 -19.59 -11.65 -3.83
CA SER A 200 -21.02 -11.90 -3.71
C SER A 200 -21.54 -12.16 -5.13
N SER A 201 -22.08 -13.35 -5.42
CA SER A 201 -22.70 -13.61 -6.73
C SER A 201 -23.84 -12.61 -6.91
N LEU A 202 -23.71 -11.69 -7.87
CA LEU A 202 -24.80 -10.79 -8.25
C LEU A 202 -25.68 -11.38 -9.36
N TRP A 203 -25.30 -12.55 -9.89
CA TRP A 203 -26.00 -13.34 -10.89
C TRP A 203 -25.50 -14.78 -10.82
#